data_AF-A0A964WXB3-F1
#
_entry.id   AF-A0A964WXB3-F1
#
_cell.length_a   1.000
_cell.length_b   1.000
_cell.length_c   1.000
_cell.angle_alpha   90.00
_cell.angle_beta   90.00
_cell.angle_gamma   90.00
#
_symmetry.space_group_name_H-M   'P 1'
#
loop_
_entity.id
_entity.type
_entity.pdbx_description
1 polymer ?
#
loop_
_entity_poly.entity_id
_entity_poly.type
_entity_poly.pdbx_seq_one_letter_code
_entity_poly.pdbx_strand_id
1 'polypeptide(L)'
;MGENIDRIITEFQTSLETIETRGADNFRIANEGIKLSHGTLRALRGHIIKNGFSDTEEEIHFFKNIKVLPQSHLFYYEKVLSCEAYLHPMAPKKRKKYLESKMDEITHFFTVNTIFINYLRLRRTDMDDRYFTRGHLFHAIPMQANGTQYDPDFNTMHDLLLAKVKAKYRYMEYINREMVELRYGNFDVPSEPDSSLEFQGSKIDLVELVYALHAAKVFKGNPDIIVIQRAVERIFNVKLGNIYTRFQEIRERKGERSRFLPHLVDAFVQLLEAGDGLRPNPNF
;
A
#
# COMPACT_ATOMS: atom_id res chain seq x y z
N MET A 1 28.34 15.76 -9.98
CA MET A 1 26.94 15.69 -10.47
C MET A 1 25.95 15.39 -9.34
N GLY A 2 26.32 14.49 -8.41
CA GLY A 2 25.49 14.02 -7.28
C GLY A 2 24.74 15.09 -6.48
N GLU A 3 25.41 16.09 -5.90
CA GLU A 3 24.78 16.99 -4.89
C GLU A 3 23.46 17.65 -5.35
N ASN A 4 23.33 18.06 -6.61
CA ASN A 4 22.10 18.69 -7.10
C ASN A 4 21.01 17.67 -7.42
N ILE A 5 21.37 16.49 -7.95
CA ILE A 5 20.42 15.40 -8.19
C ILE A 5 19.92 14.84 -6.85
N ASP A 6 20.82 14.61 -5.89
CA ASP A 6 20.52 14.10 -4.56
C ASP A 6 19.57 15.05 -3.81
N ARG A 7 19.79 16.36 -3.94
CA ARG A 7 18.87 17.38 -3.43
C ARG A 7 17.50 17.28 -4.08
N ILE A 8 17.42 17.23 -5.41
CA ILE A 8 16.14 17.11 -6.15
C ILE A 8 15.36 15.86 -5.70
N ILE A 9 16.05 14.74 -5.49
CA ILE A 9 15.43 13.47 -5.06
C ILE A 9 15.00 13.52 -3.61
N THR A 10 15.81 14.11 -2.73
CA THR A 10 15.48 14.25 -1.31
C THR A 10 14.25 15.15 -1.14
N GLU A 11 14.21 16.29 -1.83
CA GLU A 11 13.04 17.18 -1.87
C GLU A 11 11.79 16.46 -2.39
N PHE A 12 11.94 15.64 -3.44
CA PHE A 12 10.86 14.81 -3.96
C PHE A 12 10.35 13.83 -2.89
N GLN A 13 11.23 13.10 -2.21
CA GLN A 13 10.85 12.11 -1.20
C GLN A 13 10.16 12.76 0.01
N THR A 14 10.71 13.86 0.55
CA THR A 14 10.09 14.58 1.67
C THR A 14 8.71 15.14 1.31
N SER A 15 8.58 15.70 0.10
CA SER A 15 7.29 16.21 -0.39
C SER A 15 6.29 15.10 -0.61
N LEU A 16 6.74 13.94 -1.10
CA LEU A 16 5.92 12.76 -1.32
C LEU A 16 5.35 12.23 0.00
N GLU A 17 6.19 12.08 1.03
CA GLU A 17 5.77 11.67 2.38
C GLU A 17 4.71 12.61 2.96
N THR A 18 4.89 13.93 2.73
CA THR A 18 3.93 14.94 3.17
C THR A 18 2.58 14.79 2.46
N ILE A 19 2.57 14.50 1.15
CA ILE A 19 1.35 14.29 0.38
C ILE A 19 0.61 13.04 0.87
N GLU A 20 1.33 11.94 1.13
CA GLU A 20 0.74 10.65 1.51
C GLU A 20 0.22 10.61 2.96
N THR A 21 0.73 11.46 3.86
CA THR A 21 0.37 11.44 5.29
C THR A 21 -0.71 12.47 5.68
N ARG A 22 -1.06 13.42 4.80
CA ARG A 22 -1.94 14.55 5.13
C ARG A 22 -3.45 14.21 5.25
N GLY A 23 -3.83 12.94 5.30
CA GLY A 23 -5.23 12.51 5.48
C GLY A 23 -6.19 12.96 4.37
N ALA A 24 -5.68 13.16 3.16
CA ALA A 24 -6.43 13.60 1.98
C ALA A 24 -7.16 12.45 1.28
N ASP A 25 -8.24 12.74 0.54
CA ASP A 25 -8.82 11.74 -0.37
C ASP A 25 -7.84 11.33 -1.48
N ASN A 26 -7.99 10.12 -2.01
CA ASN A 26 -7.10 9.54 -3.04
C ASN A 26 -7.01 10.41 -4.31
N PHE A 27 -8.07 11.14 -4.65
CA PHE A 27 -8.12 11.99 -5.86
C PHE A 27 -7.21 13.22 -5.70
N ARG A 28 -7.21 13.86 -4.53
CA ARG A 28 -6.31 14.97 -4.21
C ARG A 28 -4.85 14.50 -4.13
N ILE A 29 -4.60 13.37 -3.45
CA ILE A 29 -3.27 12.75 -3.37
C ILE A 29 -2.70 12.51 -4.77
N ALA A 30 -3.50 11.89 -5.65
CA ALA A 30 -3.07 11.60 -7.01
C ALA A 30 -2.75 12.87 -7.81
N ASN A 31 -3.58 13.91 -7.73
CA ASN A 31 -3.30 15.17 -8.43
C ASN A 31 -2.04 15.88 -7.92
N GLU A 32 -1.82 15.93 -6.61
CA GLU A 32 -0.60 16.51 -6.04
C GLU A 32 0.63 15.69 -6.40
N GLY A 33 0.53 14.36 -6.32
CA GLY A 33 1.59 13.44 -6.72
C GLY A 33 1.97 13.54 -8.20
N ILE A 34 1.00 13.72 -9.10
CA ILE A 34 1.24 13.99 -10.53
C ILE A 34 2.03 15.29 -10.71
N LYS A 35 1.58 16.39 -10.07
CA LYS A 35 2.24 17.70 -10.16
C LYS A 35 3.68 17.62 -9.65
N LEU A 36 3.89 17.01 -8.48
CA LEU A 36 5.20 16.81 -7.88
C LEU A 36 6.10 15.99 -8.82
N SER A 37 5.62 14.84 -9.29
CA SER A 37 6.40 13.94 -10.15
C SER A 37 6.80 14.61 -11.47
N HIS A 38 5.89 15.36 -12.10
CA HIS A 38 6.21 16.15 -13.30
C HIS A 38 7.26 17.22 -13.03
N GLY A 39 7.12 17.97 -11.93
CA GLY A 39 8.10 19.00 -11.54
C GLY A 39 9.49 18.41 -11.36
N THR A 40 9.60 17.29 -10.65
CA THR A 40 10.86 16.57 -10.42
C THR A 40 11.45 16.04 -11.73
N LEU A 41 10.65 15.39 -12.58
CA LEU A 41 11.14 14.89 -13.88
C LEU A 41 11.65 16.01 -14.77
N ARG A 42 10.97 17.17 -14.78
CA ARG A 42 11.43 18.36 -15.51
C ARG A 42 12.76 18.89 -14.98
N ALA A 43 12.93 18.93 -13.67
CA ALA A 43 14.18 19.36 -13.04
C ALA A 43 15.34 18.40 -13.37
N LEU A 44 15.11 17.08 -13.24
CA LEU A 44 16.09 16.05 -13.60
C LEU A 44 16.47 16.14 -15.07
N ARG A 45 15.48 16.28 -15.98
CA ARG A 45 15.74 16.46 -17.41
C ARG A 45 16.61 17.68 -17.70
N GLY A 46 16.27 18.83 -17.10
CA GLY A 46 17.05 20.05 -17.25
C GLY A 46 18.50 19.89 -16.79
N HIS A 47 18.71 19.13 -15.72
CA HIS A 47 20.06 18.80 -15.22
C HIS A 47 20.84 17.92 -16.21
N ILE A 48 20.25 16.82 -16.68
CA ILE A 48 20.93 15.87 -17.59
C ILE A 48 21.27 16.51 -18.94
N ILE A 49 20.38 17.34 -19.49
CA ILE A 49 20.65 18.03 -20.77
C ILE A 49 21.80 19.03 -20.64
N LYS A 50 21.92 19.69 -19.48
CA LYS A 50 22.97 20.69 -19.25
C LYS A 50 24.34 20.06 -18.98
N ASN A 51 24.36 18.98 -18.19
CA ASN A 51 25.61 18.45 -17.63
C ASN A 51 26.07 17.14 -18.27
N GLY A 52 25.19 16.43 -18.98
CA GLY A 52 25.48 15.09 -19.51
C GLY A 52 25.64 14.04 -18.40
N PHE A 53 26.35 12.96 -18.72
CA PHE A 53 26.85 11.95 -17.77
C PHE A 53 28.37 11.88 -17.88
N SER A 54 29.08 11.62 -16.78
CA SER A 54 30.54 11.45 -16.75
C SER A 54 30.99 10.15 -17.40
N ASP A 55 30.18 9.10 -17.25
CA ASP A 55 30.45 7.76 -17.75
C ASP A 55 29.16 6.95 -17.88
N THR A 56 29.29 5.75 -18.45
CA THR A 56 28.17 4.83 -18.68
C THR A 56 27.52 4.35 -17.38
N GLU A 57 28.29 4.17 -16.30
CA GLU A 57 27.76 3.70 -15.01
C GLU A 57 26.87 4.76 -14.36
N GLU A 58 27.24 6.03 -14.47
CA GLU A 58 26.40 7.15 -14.04
C GLU A 58 25.09 7.22 -14.84
N GLU A 59 25.14 7.03 -16.16
CA GLU A 59 23.95 6.98 -17.01
C GLU A 59 23.02 5.82 -16.60
N ILE A 60 23.56 4.61 -16.47
CA ILE A 60 22.84 3.42 -16.01
C ILE A 60 22.20 3.69 -14.64
N HIS A 61 22.99 4.21 -13.69
CA HIS A 61 22.51 4.50 -12.35
C HIS A 61 21.35 5.52 -12.38
N PHE A 62 21.47 6.57 -13.19
CA PHE A 62 20.44 7.58 -13.35
C PHE A 62 19.12 6.98 -13.84
N PHE A 63 19.13 6.23 -14.95
CA PHE A 63 17.90 5.68 -15.53
C PHE A 63 17.32 4.51 -14.73
N LYS A 64 18.17 3.68 -14.12
CA LYS A 64 17.77 2.49 -13.36
C LYS A 64 17.30 2.82 -11.94
N ASN A 65 17.84 3.86 -11.30
CA ASN A 65 17.60 4.14 -9.87
C ASN A 65 17.03 5.53 -9.58
N ILE A 66 17.53 6.58 -10.24
CA ILE A 66 17.17 7.96 -9.92
C ILE A 66 15.88 8.36 -10.63
N LYS A 67 15.89 8.44 -11.96
CA LYS A 67 14.74 8.89 -12.76
C LYS A 67 13.51 8.01 -12.56
N VAL A 68 13.72 6.70 -12.43
CA VAL A 68 12.64 5.74 -12.22
C VAL A 68 11.77 6.08 -11.00
N LEU A 69 12.34 6.72 -9.97
CA LEU A 69 11.63 7.02 -8.74
C LEU A 69 10.43 7.95 -9.00
N PRO A 70 10.61 9.21 -9.46
CA PRO A 70 9.49 10.07 -9.80
C PRO A 70 8.69 9.56 -11.01
N GLN A 71 9.31 8.91 -11.99
CA GLN A 71 8.60 8.37 -13.16
C GLN A 71 7.58 7.29 -12.78
N SER A 72 7.93 6.42 -11.84
CA SER A 72 7.01 5.37 -11.36
C SER A 72 5.86 5.92 -10.54
N HIS A 73 6.09 6.98 -9.76
CA HIS A 73 5.03 7.68 -9.02
C HIS A 73 4.09 8.41 -9.96
N LEU A 74 4.60 9.08 -11.00
CA LEU A 74 3.78 9.70 -12.02
C LEU A 74 2.79 8.68 -12.63
N PHE A 75 3.30 7.56 -13.13
CA PHE A 75 2.45 6.51 -13.70
C PHE A 75 1.48 5.91 -12.70
N TYR A 76 1.87 5.77 -11.43
CA TYR A 76 0.99 5.28 -10.38
C TYR A 76 -0.17 6.25 -10.13
N TYR A 77 0.13 7.54 -9.91
CA TYR A 77 -0.89 8.53 -9.61
C TYR A 77 -1.81 8.81 -10.79
N GLU A 78 -1.32 8.78 -12.04
CA GLU A 78 -2.17 8.82 -13.24
C GLU A 78 -3.19 7.66 -13.25
N LYS A 79 -2.76 6.46 -12.86
CA LYS A 79 -3.65 5.30 -12.76
C LYS A 79 -4.66 5.42 -11.64
N VAL A 80 -4.23 5.91 -10.46
CA VAL A 80 -5.15 6.17 -9.34
C VAL A 80 -6.17 7.24 -9.73
N LEU A 81 -5.73 8.38 -10.27
CA LEU A 81 -6.62 9.47 -10.69
C LEU A 81 -7.68 8.99 -11.70
N SER A 82 -7.24 8.25 -12.73
CA SER A 82 -8.16 7.66 -13.70
C SER A 82 -9.12 6.68 -13.02
N CYS A 83 -8.61 5.83 -12.13
CA CYS A 83 -9.42 4.86 -11.39
C CYS A 83 -10.52 5.55 -10.56
N GLU A 84 -10.15 6.52 -9.73
CA GLU A 84 -11.06 7.29 -8.88
C GLU A 84 -12.16 7.98 -9.70
N ALA A 85 -11.79 8.60 -10.83
CA ALA A 85 -12.75 9.24 -11.73
C ALA A 85 -13.79 8.25 -12.31
N TYR A 86 -13.37 7.01 -12.62
CA TYR A 86 -14.30 5.97 -13.07
C TYR A 86 -15.11 5.37 -11.92
N LEU A 87 -14.57 5.27 -10.70
CA LEU A 87 -15.26 4.68 -9.55
C LEU A 87 -16.40 5.57 -9.02
N HIS A 88 -16.22 6.90 -9.02
CA HIS A 88 -17.17 7.86 -8.43
C HIS A 88 -18.64 7.67 -8.87
N PRO A 89 -18.98 7.49 -10.16
CA PRO A 89 -20.38 7.29 -10.58
C PRO A 89 -20.90 5.86 -10.41
N MET A 90 -20.08 4.90 -9.96
CA MET A 90 -20.41 3.47 -10.04
C MET A 90 -21.02 2.92 -8.74
N ALA A 91 -22.09 2.13 -8.88
CA ALA A 91 -22.61 1.31 -7.78
C ALA A 91 -21.58 0.26 -7.31
N PRO A 92 -21.60 -0.21 -6.04
CA PRO A 92 -20.57 -1.08 -5.46
C PRO A 92 -20.26 -2.34 -6.28
N LYS A 93 -21.29 -3.01 -6.82
CA LYS A 93 -21.11 -4.21 -7.68
C LYS A 93 -20.33 -3.89 -8.96
N LYS A 94 -20.56 -2.73 -9.57
CA LYS A 94 -19.84 -2.26 -10.77
C LYS A 94 -18.42 -1.83 -10.42
N ARG A 95 -18.22 -1.15 -9.28
CA ARG A 95 -16.88 -0.81 -8.76
C ARG A 95 -16.01 -2.06 -8.59
N LYS A 96 -16.53 -3.11 -7.94
CA LYS A 96 -15.82 -4.38 -7.76
C LYS A 96 -15.40 -5.00 -9.10
N LYS A 97 -16.33 -5.13 -10.05
CA LYS A 97 -16.03 -5.69 -11.38
C LYS A 97 -14.99 -4.87 -12.14
N TYR A 98 -15.05 -3.54 -12.02
CA TYR A 98 -14.06 -2.65 -12.64
C TYR A 98 -12.67 -2.86 -12.04
N LEU A 99 -12.54 -2.91 -10.70
CA LEU A 99 -11.28 -3.16 -10.02
C LEU A 99 -10.70 -4.55 -10.34
N GLU A 100 -11.54 -5.59 -10.43
CA GLU A 100 -11.15 -6.94 -10.90
C GLU A 100 -10.56 -6.87 -12.32
N SER A 101 -11.23 -6.17 -13.24
CA SER A 101 -10.70 -5.97 -14.60
C SER A 101 -9.36 -5.22 -14.61
N LYS A 102 -9.14 -4.27 -13.69
CA LYS A 102 -7.83 -3.58 -13.57
C LYS A 102 -6.75 -4.50 -13.02
N MET A 103 -7.10 -5.43 -12.13
CA MET A 103 -6.18 -6.48 -11.67
C MET A 103 -5.78 -7.42 -12.83
N ASP A 104 -6.72 -7.77 -13.70
CA ASP A 104 -6.44 -8.58 -14.89
C ASP A 104 -5.48 -7.86 -15.85
N GLU A 105 -5.68 -6.56 -16.09
CA GLU A 105 -4.76 -5.74 -16.89
C GLU A 105 -3.34 -5.69 -16.30
N ILE A 106 -3.22 -5.61 -14.97
CA ILE A 106 -1.92 -5.64 -14.27
C ILE A 106 -1.27 -7.02 -14.43
N THR A 107 -2.05 -8.09 -14.25
CA THR A 107 -1.57 -9.47 -14.38
C THR A 107 -1.05 -9.73 -15.80
N HIS A 108 -1.83 -9.36 -16.82
CA HIS A 108 -1.44 -9.47 -18.21
C HIS A 108 -0.14 -8.70 -18.52
N PHE A 109 -0.01 -7.47 -18.00
CA PHE A 109 1.22 -6.70 -18.14
C PHE A 109 2.44 -7.43 -17.58
N PHE A 110 2.32 -8.04 -16.39
CA PHE A 110 3.42 -8.81 -15.81
C PHE A 110 3.73 -10.07 -16.62
N THR A 111 2.71 -10.76 -17.14
CA THR A 111 2.89 -11.94 -18.00
C THR A 111 3.66 -11.60 -19.27
N VAL A 112 3.26 -10.54 -19.99
CA VAL A 112 3.92 -10.12 -21.24
C VAL A 112 5.37 -9.70 -21.01
N ASN A 113 5.67 -9.10 -19.86
CA ASN A 113 7.01 -8.57 -19.55
C ASN A 113 7.85 -9.51 -18.67
N THR A 114 7.48 -10.80 -18.56
CA THR A 114 8.08 -11.75 -17.61
C THR A 114 9.60 -11.83 -17.71
N ILE A 115 10.18 -11.76 -18.91
CA ILE A 115 11.64 -11.83 -19.12
C ILE A 115 12.34 -10.66 -18.41
N PHE A 116 11.90 -9.43 -18.67
CA PHE A 116 12.47 -8.24 -18.04
C PHE A 116 12.20 -8.22 -16.54
N ILE A 117 11.03 -8.67 -16.09
CA ILE A 117 10.71 -8.77 -14.66
C ILE A 117 11.63 -9.78 -13.96
N ASN A 118 11.92 -10.93 -14.58
CA ASN A 118 12.84 -11.91 -14.03
C ASN A 118 14.27 -11.37 -13.97
N TYR A 119 14.70 -10.62 -14.98
CA TYR A 119 15.96 -9.89 -14.95
C TYR A 119 16.06 -8.97 -13.72
N LEU A 120 15.01 -8.18 -13.44
CA LEU A 120 14.95 -7.33 -12.25
C LEU A 120 14.93 -8.12 -10.94
N ARG A 121 14.09 -9.18 -10.85
CA ARG A 121 13.94 -10.01 -9.64
C ARG A 121 15.24 -10.72 -9.25
N LEU A 122 15.99 -11.18 -10.24
CA LEU A 122 17.29 -11.82 -10.04
C LEU A 122 18.43 -10.81 -9.83
N ARG A 123 18.14 -9.50 -9.79
CA ARG A 123 19.12 -8.41 -9.64
C ARG A 123 20.28 -8.51 -10.63
N ARG A 124 19.97 -8.95 -11.84
CA ARG A 124 20.94 -9.06 -12.93
C ARG A 124 21.41 -7.67 -13.37
N THR A 125 22.63 -7.63 -13.90
CA THR A 125 23.28 -6.41 -14.41
C THR A 125 23.86 -6.61 -15.83
N ASP A 126 23.86 -7.83 -16.35
CA ASP A 126 24.48 -8.19 -17.63
C ASP A 126 23.81 -7.54 -18.87
N MET A 127 22.60 -6.99 -18.71
CA MET A 127 21.88 -6.21 -19.73
C MET A 127 21.78 -4.72 -19.40
N ASP A 128 22.45 -4.23 -18.35
CA ASP A 128 22.28 -2.85 -17.89
C ASP A 128 22.67 -1.82 -18.94
N ASP A 129 23.83 -2.01 -19.57
CA ASP A 129 24.30 -1.18 -20.68
C ASP A 129 23.24 -1.09 -21.79
N ARG A 130 22.64 -2.21 -22.19
CA ARG A 130 21.61 -2.23 -23.22
C ARG A 130 20.29 -1.61 -22.76
N TYR A 131 19.88 -1.83 -21.51
CA TYR A 131 18.58 -1.40 -21.02
C TYR A 131 18.54 0.07 -20.57
N PHE A 132 19.65 0.57 -20.03
CA PHE A 132 19.68 1.83 -19.28
C PHE A 132 20.69 2.85 -19.82
N THR A 133 21.17 2.69 -21.06
CA THR A 133 21.90 3.75 -21.77
C THR A 133 21.12 4.23 -22.99
N ARG A 134 21.41 5.46 -23.44
CA ARG A 134 20.80 6.03 -24.66
C ARG A 134 21.48 5.55 -25.95
N GLY A 135 22.73 5.09 -25.89
CA GLY A 135 23.52 4.72 -27.08
C GLY A 135 22.92 3.58 -27.92
N HIS A 136 22.13 2.69 -27.31
CA HIS A 136 21.53 1.54 -27.99
C HIS A 136 20.16 1.80 -28.65
N LEU A 137 19.75 3.07 -28.75
CA LEU A 137 18.44 3.45 -29.30
C LEU A 137 18.30 3.25 -30.81
N PHE A 138 19.40 3.13 -31.55
CA PHE A 138 19.39 2.95 -33.01
C PHE A 138 18.68 1.68 -33.50
N HIS A 139 18.43 0.69 -32.63
CA HIS A 139 17.75 -0.56 -32.98
C HIS A 139 16.37 -0.73 -32.31
N ALA A 140 15.93 0.26 -31.54
CA ALA A 140 14.62 0.26 -30.91
C ALA A 140 13.65 1.04 -31.79
N ILE A 141 12.78 0.34 -32.52
CA ILE A 141 11.51 0.95 -32.94
C ILE A 141 10.86 1.46 -31.65
N PRO A 142 10.49 2.76 -31.54
CA PRO A 142 9.84 3.27 -30.34
C PRO A 142 8.51 2.54 -30.19
N MET A 143 8.49 1.45 -29.43
CA MET A 143 7.30 0.66 -29.21
C MET A 143 6.47 1.39 -28.17
N GLN A 144 5.77 2.44 -28.60
CA GLN A 144 4.79 3.14 -27.79
C GLN A 144 3.46 3.25 -28.53
N ALA A 145 2.67 2.18 -28.44
CA ALA A 145 1.23 2.35 -28.27
C ALA A 145 1.01 2.83 -26.82
N ASN A 146 0.16 3.84 -26.62
CA ASN A 146 -0.32 4.40 -25.34
C ASN A 146 0.21 5.78 -24.91
N GLY A 147 0.50 6.69 -25.87
CA GLY A 147 0.42 8.14 -25.63
C GLY A 147 1.45 8.78 -24.68
N THR A 148 2.46 8.04 -24.19
CA THR A 148 3.62 8.65 -23.54
C THR A 148 4.52 9.25 -24.64
N GLN A 149 4.98 10.48 -24.49
CA GLN A 149 5.91 11.06 -25.46
C GLN A 149 7.30 10.52 -25.17
N TYR A 150 7.88 9.79 -26.12
CA TYR A 150 9.25 9.29 -26.02
C TYR A 150 10.24 10.44 -26.23
N ASP A 151 11.14 10.64 -25.29
CA ASP A 151 12.17 11.68 -25.34
C ASP A 151 13.55 11.03 -25.49
N PRO A 152 14.19 11.05 -26.68
CA PRO A 152 15.46 10.37 -26.89
C PRO A 152 16.60 10.94 -26.03
N ASP A 153 16.52 12.20 -25.59
CA ASP A 153 17.53 12.80 -24.71
C ASP A 153 17.32 12.43 -23.25
N PHE A 154 16.14 11.91 -22.91
CA PHE A 154 15.75 11.64 -21.54
C PHE A 154 15.11 10.27 -21.35
N ASN A 155 15.20 9.34 -22.30
CA ASN A 155 14.68 7.99 -22.18
C ASN A 155 15.68 6.98 -22.72
N THR A 156 15.59 5.75 -22.21
CA THR A 156 16.32 4.61 -22.72
C THR A 156 15.33 3.58 -23.25
N MET A 157 15.83 2.42 -23.70
CA MET A 157 14.93 1.36 -24.15
C MET A 157 14.00 0.85 -23.04
N HIS A 158 14.45 0.81 -21.78
CA HIS A 158 13.74 0.10 -20.70
C HIS A 158 13.46 0.94 -19.44
N ASP A 159 13.90 2.20 -19.34
CA ASP A 159 13.65 3.06 -18.17
C ASP A 159 12.14 3.26 -17.91
N LEU A 160 11.35 3.51 -18.96
CA LEU A 160 9.90 3.66 -18.85
C LEU A 160 9.22 2.32 -18.52
N LEU A 161 9.75 1.21 -19.04
CA LEU A 161 9.22 -0.11 -18.70
C LEU A 161 9.46 -0.43 -17.22
N LEU A 162 10.67 -0.14 -16.71
CA LEU A 162 11.00 -0.27 -15.29
C LEU A 162 10.09 0.60 -14.42
N ALA A 163 9.87 1.85 -14.81
CA ALA A 163 8.96 2.74 -14.09
C ALA A 163 7.52 2.21 -14.09
N LYS A 164 7.03 1.67 -15.23
CA LYS A 164 5.72 1.00 -15.34
C LYS A 164 5.63 -0.22 -14.43
N VAL A 165 6.66 -1.06 -14.35
CA VAL A 165 6.72 -2.22 -13.44
C VAL A 165 6.54 -1.75 -11.99
N LYS A 166 7.31 -0.76 -11.54
CA LYS A 166 7.20 -0.22 -10.17
C LYS A 166 5.82 0.40 -9.90
N ALA A 167 5.30 1.18 -10.85
CA ALA A 167 3.97 1.78 -10.76
C ALA A 167 2.85 0.74 -10.66
N LYS A 168 2.96 -0.37 -11.41
CA LYS A 168 1.98 -1.46 -11.40
C LYS A 168 1.94 -2.21 -10.07
N TYR A 169 3.09 -2.43 -9.42
CA TYR A 169 3.11 -2.98 -8.06
C TYR A 169 2.38 -2.06 -7.06
N ARG A 170 2.65 -0.75 -7.08
CA ARG A 170 1.96 0.22 -6.22
C ARG A 170 0.45 0.29 -6.51
N TYR A 171 0.08 0.28 -7.79
CA TYR A 171 -1.33 0.32 -8.19
C TYR A 171 -2.07 -0.96 -7.80
N MET A 172 -1.40 -2.11 -7.83
CA MET A 172 -1.94 -3.38 -7.32
C MET A 172 -2.25 -3.30 -5.82
N GLU A 173 -1.37 -2.70 -5.01
CA GLU A 173 -1.61 -2.48 -3.57
C GLU A 173 -2.83 -1.57 -3.34
N TYR A 174 -2.92 -0.47 -4.10
CA TYR A 174 -4.09 0.41 -4.10
C TYR A 174 -5.37 -0.37 -4.42
N ILE A 175 -5.43 -1.12 -5.54
CA ILE A 175 -6.64 -1.87 -5.93
C ILE A 175 -7.02 -2.88 -4.84
N ASN A 176 -6.04 -3.58 -4.27
CA ASN A 176 -6.31 -4.56 -3.21
C ASN A 176 -6.93 -3.90 -1.97
N ARG A 177 -6.46 -2.71 -1.59
CA ARG A 177 -7.05 -1.92 -0.51
C ARG A 177 -8.49 -1.51 -0.83
N GLU A 178 -8.74 -0.94 -2.01
CA GLU A 178 -10.08 -0.55 -2.45
C GLU A 178 -11.04 -1.76 -2.52
N MET A 179 -10.55 -2.93 -2.92
CA MET A 179 -11.32 -4.17 -2.96
C MET A 179 -11.68 -4.68 -1.56
N VAL A 180 -10.79 -4.49 -0.58
CA VAL A 180 -11.08 -4.77 0.84
C VAL A 180 -12.14 -3.79 1.34
N GLU A 181 -12.00 -2.49 1.07
CA GLU A 181 -12.99 -1.47 1.44
C GLU A 181 -14.37 -1.74 0.83
N LEU A 182 -14.45 -2.18 -0.43
CA LEU A 182 -15.73 -2.55 -1.05
C LEU A 182 -16.35 -3.82 -0.48
N ARG A 183 -15.54 -4.79 -0.04
CA ARG A 183 -16.03 -6.08 0.50
C ARG A 183 -16.54 -5.95 1.93
N TYR A 184 -15.89 -5.12 2.72
CA TYR A 184 -16.17 -4.99 4.14
C TYR A 184 -16.85 -3.65 4.49
N GLY A 185 -17.05 -2.78 3.50
CA GLY A 185 -17.54 -1.42 3.67
C GLY A 185 -16.48 -0.50 4.27
N ASN A 186 -16.67 0.81 4.13
CA ASN A 186 -16.28 1.70 5.21
C ASN A 186 -16.95 1.11 6.46
N PHE A 187 -16.17 0.70 7.44
CA PHE A 187 -16.60 1.02 8.78
C PHE A 187 -16.55 2.55 8.81
N ASP A 188 -17.65 3.22 8.49
CA ASP A 188 -17.93 4.54 9.04
C ASP A 188 -18.11 4.30 10.54
N VAL A 189 -16.97 4.12 11.20
CA VAL A 189 -16.81 4.30 12.63
C VAL A 189 -16.14 5.67 12.69
N PRO A 190 -16.72 6.65 13.41
CA PRO A 190 -16.24 8.02 13.45
C PRO A 190 -14.71 8.08 13.62
N SER A 191 -14.10 9.11 13.05
CA SER A 191 -12.64 9.31 12.94
C SER A 191 -11.91 9.46 14.28
N GLU A 192 -12.55 9.13 15.39
CA GLU A 192 -11.93 9.07 16.69
C GLU A 192 -12.26 7.70 17.29
N PRO A 193 -11.24 6.88 17.66
CA PRO A 193 -11.50 5.80 18.61
C PRO A 193 -12.19 6.44 19.81
N ASP A 194 -13.26 5.83 20.32
CA ASP A 194 -13.93 6.33 21.52
C ASP A 194 -12.88 6.34 22.64
N SER A 195 -12.29 7.51 22.90
CA SER A 195 -11.15 7.68 23.81
C SER A 195 -11.52 7.41 25.27
N SER A 196 -12.78 7.03 25.52
CA SER A 196 -13.30 6.62 26.81
C SER A 196 -12.98 5.17 27.18
N LEU A 197 -12.65 4.30 26.20
CA LEU A 197 -12.40 2.88 26.44
C LEU A 197 -10.91 2.53 26.41
N GLU A 198 -10.18 2.99 27.43
CA GLU A 198 -8.79 2.57 27.65
C GLU A 198 -8.74 1.13 28.16
N PHE A 199 -8.22 0.21 27.33
CA PHE A 199 -8.04 -1.18 27.75
C PHE A 199 -6.93 -1.30 28.80
N GLN A 200 -7.31 -1.64 30.03
CA GLN A 200 -6.37 -1.76 31.16
C GLN A 200 -5.66 -3.13 31.23
N GLY A 201 -6.08 -4.11 30.41
CA GLY A 201 -5.45 -5.42 30.33
C GLY A 201 -4.20 -5.45 29.44
N SER A 202 -3.55 -6.60 29.36
CA SER A 202 -2.38 -6.80 28.50
C SER A 202 -2.78 -7.04 27.05
N LYS A 203 -1.86 -6.77 26.11
CA LYS A 203 -2.11 -7.09 24.69
C LYS A 203 -2.27 -8.60 24.44
N ILE A 204 -1.75 -9.45 25.33
CA ILE A 204 -1.94 -10.90 25.24
C ILE A 204 -3.39 -11.28 25.57
N ASP A 205 -4.03 -10.57 26.50
CA ASP A 205 -5.43 -10.80 26.86
C ASP A 205 -6.36 -10.53 25.67
N LEU A 206 -6.08 -9.47 24.90
CA LEU A 206 -6.80 -9.19 23.65
C LEU A 206 -6.52 -10.23 22.55
N VAL A 207 -5.29 -10.77 22.47
CA VAL A 207 -4.99 -11.87 21.55
C VAL A 207 -5.77 -13.12 21.93
N GLU A 208 -5.88 -13.43 23.22
CA GLU A 208 -6.68 -14.54 23.75
C GLU A 208 -8.16 -14.38 23.35
N LEU A 209 -8.73 -13.18 23.52
CA LEU A 209 -10.10 -12.86 23.12
C LEU A 209 -10.32 -13.01 21.61
N VAL A 210 -9.41 -12.48 20.77
CA VAL A 210 -9.50 -12.59 19.30
C VAL A 210 -9.52 -14.05 18.86
N TYR A 211 -8.61 -14.88 19.39
CA TYR A 211 -8.58 -16.30 19.06
C TYR A 211 -9.80 -17.06 19.55
N ALA A 212 -10.34 -16.73 20.73
CA ALA A 212 -11.56 -17.36 21.23
C ALA A 212 -12.77 -17.04 20.38
N LEU A 213 -12.96 -15.77 19.99
CA LEU A 213 -14.03 -15.37 19.08
C LEU A 213 -13.91 -16.07 17.72
N HIS A 214 -12.69 -16.17 17.18
CA HIS A 214 -12.41 -16.90 15.95
C HIS A 214 -12.72 -18.41 16.07
N ALA A 215 -12.25 -19.05 17.15
CA ALA A 215 -12.45 -20.48 17.39
C ALA A 215 -13.93 -20.83 17.64
N ALA A 216 -14.66 -19.96 18.35
CA ALA A 216 -16.08 -20.12 18.64
C ALA A 216 -16.98 -19.85 17.43
N LYS A 217 -16.44 -19.31 16.32
CA LYS A 217 -17.17 -19.08 15.07
C LYS A 217 -18.46 -18.25 15.27
N VAL A 218 -18.40 -17.28 16.16
CA VAL A 218 -19.55 -16.45 16.55
C VAL A 218 -19.96 -15.44 15.47
N PHE A 219 -19.07 -15.17 14.51
CA PHE A 219 -19.33 -14.23 13.42
C PHE A 219 -19.83 -14.93 12.16
N LYS A 220 -20.84 -14.32 11.53
CA LYS A 220 -21.40 -14.79 10.26
C LYS A 220 -20.30 -14.91 9.20
N GLY A 221 -20.20 -16.08 8.58
CA GLY A 221 -19.27 -16.32 7.48
C GLY A 221 -17.85 -16.68 7.91
N ASN A 222 -17.59 -16.88 9.21
CA ASN A 222 -16.29 -17.32 9.74
C ASN A 222 -15.11 -16.52 9.17
N PRO A 223 -15.05 -15.21 9.46
CA PRO A 223 -14.03 -14.34 8.91
C PRO A 223 -12.63 -14.76 9.38
N ASP A 224 -11.62 -14.43 8.56
CA ASP A 224 -10.22 -14.64 8.92
C ASP A 224 -9.87 -13.91 10.22
N ILE A 225 -8.97 -14.50 11.01
CA ILE A 225 -8.55 -13.96 12.31
C ILE A 225 -8.01 -12.52 12.23
N ILE A 226 -7.39 -12.12 11.12
CA ILE A 226 -6.88 -10.77 10.91
C ILE A 226 -8.02 -9.74 10.88
N VAL A 227 -9.22 -10.15 10.41
CA VAL A 227 -10.40 -9.28 10.41
C VAL A 227 -10.86 -9.03 11.85
N ILE A 228 -10.90 -10.08 12.68
CA ILE A 228 -11.29 -9.99 14.09
C ILE A 228 -10.25 -9.19 14.88
N GLN A 229 -8.95 -9.41 14.62
CA GLN A 229 -7.86 -8.62 15.20
C GLN A 229 -8.05 -7.13 14.94
N ARG A 230 -8.26 -6.73 13.69
CA ARG A 230 -8.42 -5.31 13.32
C ARG A 230 -9.63 -4.67 14.00
N ALA A 231 -10.72 -5.41 14.19
CA ALA A 231 -11.88 -4.91 14.92
C ALA A 231 -11.54 -4.64 16.39
N VAL A 232 -10.87 -5.58 17.05
CA VAL A 232 -10.44 -5.44 18.46
C VAL A 232 -9.40 -4.33 18.63
N GLU A 233 -8.41 -4.23 17.73
CA GLU A 233 -7.41 -3.15 17.73
C GLU A 233 -8.07 -1.76 17.64
N ARG A 234 -9.16 -1.66 16.87
CA ARG A 234 -9.90 -0.41 16.68
C ARG A 234 -10.78 -0.07 17.89
N ILE A 235 -11.47 -1.05 18.48
CA ILE A 235 -12.32 -0.86 19.68
C ILE A 235 -11.51 -0.36 20.87
N PHE A 236 -10.32 -0.93 21.09
CA PHE A 236 -9.50 -0.63 22.25
C PHE A 236 -8.36 0.36 21.97
N ASN A 237 -8.28 0.91 20.75
CA ASN A 237 -7.20 1.79 20.30
C ASN A 237 -5.78 1.23 20.60
N VAL A 238 -5.57 -0.07 20.38
CA VAL A 238 -4.32 -0.77 20.68
C VAL A 238 -3.81 -1.48 19.43
N LYS A 239 -2.49 -1.45 19.18
CA LYS A 239 -1.85 -2.32 18.17
C LYS A 239 -1.41 -3.65 18.78
N LEU A 240 -2.01 -4.75 18.30
CA LEU A 240 -1.73 -6.13 18.70
C LEU A 240 -0.55 -6.74 17.90
N GLY A 241 -0.20 -6.22 16.73
CA GLY A 241 0.99 -6.67 16.01
C GLY A 241 0.86 -8.10 15.48
N ASN A 242 1.92 -8.92 15.58
CA ASN A 242 1.89 -10.29 15.05
C ASN A 242 1.10 -11.22 15.99
N ILE A 243 -0.16 -11.43 15.64
CA ILE A 243 -1.11 -12.26 16.39
C ILE A 243 -0.70 -13.73 16.47
N TYR A 244 -0.05 -14.26 15.42
CA TYR A 244 0.37 -15.67 15.37
C TYR A 244 1.53 -15.96 16.33
N THR A 245 2.52 -15.07 16.41
CA THR A 245 3.64 -15.20 17.35
C THR A 245 3.14 -15.18 18.79
N ARG A 246 2.26 -14.22 19.11
CA ARG A 246 1.67 -14.10 20.45
C ARG A 246 0.81 -15.29 20.84
N PHE A 247 0.13 -15.90 19.87
CA PHE A 247 -0.60 -17.14 20.12
C PHE A 247 0.33 -18.32 20.43
N GLN A 248 1.50 -18.41 19.77
CA GLN A 248 2.49 -19.43 20.14
C GLN A 248 2.98 -19.22 21.57
N GLU A 249 3.24 -17.98 21.98
CA GLU A 249 3.61 -17.67 23.37
C GLU A 249 2.54 -18.11 24.37
N ILE A 250 1.25 -17.91 24.07
CA ILE A 250 0.13 -18.40 24.89
C ILE A 250 0.13 -19.93 24.93
N ARG A 251 0.34 -20.59 23.79
CA ARG A 251 0.34 -22.05 23.65
C ARG A 251 1.48 -22.73 24.43
N GLU A 252 2.62 -22.06 24.55
CA GLU A 252 3.84 -22.58 25.18
C GLU A 252 3.90 -22.36 26.71
N ARG A 253 2.91 -21.68 27.30
CA ARG A 253 2.84 -21.46 28.75
C ARG A 253 2.72 -22.78 29.51
N LYS A 254 3.52 -22.93 30.57
CA LYS A 254 3.39 -24.01 31.57
C LYS A 254 2.36 -23.60 32.63
N GLY A 255 1.33 -24.41 32.83
CA GLY A 255 0.20 -24.12 33.74
C GLY A 255 -1.06 -23.69 32.98
N GLU A 256 -1.82 -22.74 33.53
CA GLU A 256 -3.03 -22.19 32.89
C GLU A 256 -2.70 -21.51 31.56
N ARG A 257 -3.23 -22.08 30.48
CA ARG A 257 -3.00 -21.64 29.09
C ARG A 257 -3.79 -20.38 28.73
N SER A 258 -4.93 -20.14 29.38
CA SER A 258 -5.83 -19.02 29.18
C SER A 258 -6.17 -18.45 30.55
N ARG A 259 -6.03 -17.13 30.72
CA ARG A 259 -6.22 -16.45 32.02
C ARG A 259 -7.27 -15.36 31.93
N PHE A 260 -7.36 -14.69 30.79
CA PHE A 260 -8.29 -13.59 30.60
C PHE A 260 -9.74 -14.05 30.43
N LEU A 261 -9.97 -15.10 29.62
CA LEU A 261 -11.33 -15.59 29.38
C LEU A 261 -11.98 -16.19 30.63
N PRO A 262 -11.31 -17.02 31.45
CA PRO A 262 -11.87 -17.47 32.72
C PRO A 262 -12.25 -16.31 33.63
N HIS A 263 -11.38 -15.30 33.73
CA HIS A 263 -11.67 -14.10 34.52
C HIS A 263 -12.93 -13.36 34.05
N LEU A 264 -13.13 -13.21 32.72
CA LEU A 264 -14.35 -12.61 32.17
C LEU A 264 -15.60 -13.43 32.50
N VAL A 265 -15.51 -14.75 32.44
CA VAL A 265 -16.62 -15.65 32.79
C VAL A 265 -16.97 -15.50 34.26
N ASP A 266 -15.98 -15.57 35.15
CA ASP A 266 -16.18 -15.44 36.59
C ASP A 266 -16.82 -14.09 36.95
N ALA A 267 -16.30 -12.98 36.38
CA ALA A 267 -16.85 -11.64 36.58
C ALA A 267 -18.31 -11.52 36.09
N PHE A 268 -18.63 -12.14 34.96
CA PHE A 268 -19.99 -12.15 34.43
C PHE A 268 -20.95 -12.98 35.29
N VAL A 269 -20.52 -14.13 35.79
CA VAL A 269 -21.33 -14.97 36.69
C VAL A 269 -21.61 -14.24 38.01
N GLN A 270 -20.61 -13.60 38.61
CA GLN A 270 -20.80 -12.79 39.82
C GLN A 270 -21.82 -11.66 39.60
N LEU A 271 -21.79 -11.01 38.43
CA LEU A 271 -22.77 -9.98 38.08
C LEU A 271 -24.20 -10.54 37.99
N LEU A 272 -24.37 -11.74 37.43
CA LEU A 272 -25.68 -12.42 37.38
C LEU A 272 -26.22 -12.78 38.77
N GLU A 273 -25.34 -13.24 39.66
CA GLU A 273 -25.69 -13.61 41.04
C GLU A 273 -26.03 -12.40 41.92
N ALA A 274 -25.44 -11.23 41.64
CA ALA A 274 -25.72 -9.99 42.36
C ALA A 274 -27.13 -9.42 42.11
N GLY A 275 -27.88 -9.93 41.13
CA GLY A 275 -29.29 -9.55 40.87
C GLY A 275 -29.51 -8.15 40.27
N ASP A 276 -28.49 -7.31 40.22
CA ASP A 276 -28.52 -5.98 39.60
C ASP A 276 -28.19 -6.10 38.11
N GLY A 277 -29.18 -6.44 37.30
CA GLY A 277 -29.10 -6.16 35.87
C GLY A 277 -28.84 -4.66 35.68
N LEU A 278 -27.86 -4.28 34.84
CA LEU A 278 -27.63 -2.90 34.44
C LEU A 278 -28.94 -2.32 33.89
N ARG A 279 -29.71 -1.60 34.72
CA ARG A 279 -30.94 -0.95 34.27
C ARG A 279 -30.54 0.23 33.39
N PRO A 280 -30.98 0.30 32.13
CA PRO A 280 -30.75 1.49 31.33
C PRO A 280 -31.40 2.67 32.07
N ASN A 281 -30.65 3.76 32.20
CA ASN A 281 -31.15 5.01 32.76
C ASN A 281 -32.34 5.46 31.90
N PRO A 282 -33.57 5.58 32.43
CA PRO A 282 -34.76 5.88 31.63
C PRO A 282 -34.80 7.30 31.03
N ASN A 283 -33.71 8.08 31.16
CA ASN A 283 -33.59 9.45 30.66
C ASN A 283 -32.58 9.62 29.50
N PHE A 284 -32.32 8.57 28.72
CA PHE A 284 -31.66 8.67 27.41
C PHE A 284 -32.42 7.90 26.34
#